data_AF-A0A1B3LZ60-F1
#
_entry.id   AF-A0A1B3LZ60-F1
#
_cell.length_a   1.000
_cell.length_b   1.000
_cell.length_c   1.000
_cell.angle_alpha   90.00
_cell.angle_beta   90.00
_cell.angle_gamma   90.00
#
_symmetry.space_group_name_H-M   'P 1'
#
loop_
_entity.id
_entity.type
_entity.pdbx_description
1 polymer ?
#
loop_
_entity_poly.entity_id
_entity_poly.type
_entity_poly.pdbx_seq_one_letter_code
_entity_poly.pdbx_strand_id
1 'polypeptide(L)'
;MDFLILVTLALSGLWFLRSMEQRRRVVLLGSFLGKYQIEVLMETLTQGYLRALGEDDPARREQILNMLTAAEQSVALQFGSFATEFARLDEEQARVSTLSMALPFATRLLPQATFDVREAFRIHARGLAEAAGNELQRSPRDKAFTMSAELLLMQHSCHWFCRSKATASARSLMRHQTPHEQLVASVAPATRRDYLALVKG
;
A
#
# COMPACT_ATOMS: atom_id res chain seq x y z
N MET A 1 22.90 -12.96 -36.85
CA MET A 1 23.44 -12.07 -35.81
C MET A 1 22.60 -10.79 -35.68
N ASP A 2 22.10 -10.24 -36.80
CA ASP A 2 21.29 -9.01 -36.80
C ASP A 2 19.97 -9.12 -36.04
N PHE A 3 19.27 -10.26 -36.09
CA PHE A 3 18.03 -10.47 -35.32
C PHE A 3 18.26 -10.42 -33.80
N LEU A 4 19.34 -11.04 -33.30
CA LEU A 4 19.69 -11.01 -31.88
C LEU A 4 20.07 -9.61 -31.41
N ILE A 5 20.76 -8.84 -32.27
CA ILE A 5 21.10 -7.44 -31.99
C ILE A 5 19.83 -6.60 -31.91
N LEU A 6 18.89 -6.75 -32.85
CA LEU A 6 17.61 -6.05 -32.85
C LEU A 6 16.77 -6.38 -31.60
N VAL A 7 16.68 -7.66 -31.22
CA VAL A 7 15.98 -8.08 -29.99
C VAL A 7 16.63 -7.46 -28.76
N THR A 8 17.97 -7.46 -28.69
CA THR A 8 18.71 -6.89 -27.56
C THR A 8 18.50 -5.39 -27.44
N LEU A 9 18.53 -4.66 -28.57
CA LEU A 9 18.24 -3.22 -28.61
C LEU A 9 16.79 -2.93 -28.17
N ALA A 10 15.81 -3.70 -28.66
CA ALA A 10 14.41 -3.55 -28.28
C ALA A 10 14.19 -3.78 -26.78
N LEU A 11 14.75 -4.85 -26.22
CA LEU A 11 14.66 -5.15 -24.78
C LEU A 11 15.32 -4.07 -23.93
N SER A 12 16.47 -3.56 -24.36
CA SER A 12 17.19 -2.48 -23.67
C SER A 12 16.38 -1.17 -23.67
N GLY A 13 15.78 -0.82 -24.81
CA GLY A 13 14.88 0.33 -24.91
C GLY A 13 13.66 0.23 -24.00
N LEU A 14 12.99 -0.93 -23.99
CA LEU A 14 11.86 -1.20 -23.09
C LEU A 14 12.26 -1.08 -21.62
N TRP A 15 13.42 -1.63 -21.24
CA TRP A 15 13.94 -1.54 -19.87
C TRP A 15 14.24 -0.10 -19.45
N PHE A 16 14.83 0.68 -20.35
CA PHE A 16 15.16 2.09 -20.10
C PHE A 16 13.89 2.94 -19.86
N LEU A 17 12.90 2.81 -20.75
CA LEU A 17 11.61 3.50 -20.62
C LEU A 17 10.90 3.14 -19.31
N ARG A 18 10.84 1.84 -18.99
CA ARG A 18 10.28 1.35 -17.73
C ARG A 18 10.99 1.95 -16.52
N SER A 19 12.32 2.00 -16.55
CA SER A 19 13.14 2.50 -15.45
C SER A 19 12.94 4.00 -15.22
N MET A 20 12.78 4.79 -16.29
CA MET A 20 12.45 6.21 -16.18
C MET A 20 11.07 6.45 -15.56
N GLU A 21 10.03 5.79 -16.06
CA GLU A 21 8.67 5.94 -15.53
C GLU A 21 8.62 5.58 -14.05
N GLN A 22 9.27 4.48 -13.70
CA GLN A 22 9.37 4.01 -12.32
C GLN A 22 10.08 5.02 -11.41
N ARG A 23 11.21 5.59 -11.85
CA ARG A 23 11.91 6.64 -11.07
C ARG A 23 11.02 7.87 -10.87
N ARG A 24 10.29 8.30 -11.90
CA ARG A 24 9.34 9.42 -11.79
C ARG A 24 8.27 9.13 -10.74
N ARG A 25 7.68 7.93 -10.74
CA ARG A 25 6.65 7.54 -9.77
C ARG A 25 7.20 7.45 -8.34
N VAL A 26 8.40 6.91 -8.16
CA VAL A 26 9.08 6.86 -6.85
C VAL A 26 9.36 8.26 -6.31
N VAL A 27 9.92 9.15 -7.13
CA VAL A 27 10.18 10.55 -6.73
C VAL A 27 8.87 11.28 -6.43
N LEU A 28 7.85 11.08 -7.26
CA LEU A 28 6.54 11.69 -7.06
C LEU A 28 5.93 11.24 -5.73
N LEU A 29 5.75 9.93 -5.50
CA LEU A 29 5.19 9.43 -4.25
C LEU A 29 6.04 9.85 -3.04
N GLY A 30 7.37 9.76 -3.16
CA GLY A 30 8.32 10.17 -2.11
C GLY A 30 8.21 11.65 -1.74
N SER A 31 7.94 12.54 -2.69
CA SER A 31 7.78 13.99 -2.42
C SER A 31 6.55 14.32 -1.57
N PHE A 32 5.51 13.47 -1.63
CA PHE A 32 4.33 13.60 -0.77
C PHE A 32 4.54 12.88 0.56
N LEU A 33 4.99 11.61 0.53
CA LEU A 33 5.18 10.81 1.74
C LEU A 33 6.27 11.39 2.66
N GLY A 34 7.33 12.00 2.11
CA GLY A 34 8.45 12.55 2.87
C GLY A 34 8.09 13.72 3.79
N LYS A 35 6.86 14.27 3.69
CA LYS A 35 6.34 15.28 4.61
C LYS A 35 5.80 14.69 5.93
N TYR A 36 5.66 13.37 5.98
CA TYR A 36 5.02 12.64 7.06
C TYR A 36 5.96 11.59 7.67
N GLN A 37 5.62 11.12 8.86
CA GLN A 37 6.33 10.08 9.62
C GLN A 37 5.64 8.70 9.50
N ILE A 38 4.90 8.47 8.41
CA ILE A 38 4.11 7.23 8.22
C ILE A 38 4.98 5.98 8.36
N GLU A 39 6.18 5.96 7.78
CA GLU A 39 7.09 4.80 7.87
C GLU A 39 7.55 4.52 9.30
N VAL A 40 7.94 5.56 10.05
CA VAL A 40 8.38 5.44 11.46
C VAL A 40 7.22 4.98 12.35
N LEU A 41 6.02 5.51 12.12
CA LEU A 41 4.81 5.10 12.84
C LEU A 41 4.43 3.65 12.52
N MET A 42 4.51 3.25 11.25
CA MET A 42 4.29 1.87 10.83
C MET A 42 5.27 0.91 11.51
N GLU A 43 6.55 1.26 11.58
CA GLU A 43 7.56 0.48 12.29
C GLU A 43 7.23 0.36 13.78
N THR A 44 6.91 1.47 14.43
CA THR A 44 6.51 1.52 15.85
C THR A 44 5.32 0.60 16.12
N LEU A 45 4.28 0.69 15.29
CA LEU A 45 3.09 -0.14 15.40
C LEU A 45 3.40 -1.62 15.17
N THR A 46 4.15 -1.94 14.12
CA THR A 46 4.53 -3.32 13.80
C THR A 46 5.31 -3.97 14.94
N GLN A 47 6.32 -3.28 15.48
CA GLN A 47 7.11 -3.76 16.61
C GLN A 47 6.25 -3.90 17.88
N GLY A 48 5.37 -2.93 18.13
CA GLY A 48 4.44 -2.94 19.25
C GLY A 48 3.46 -4.12 19.20
N TYR A 49 2.86 -4.38 18.04
CA TYR A 49 1.94 -5.50 17.85
C TYR A 49 2.64 -6.85 17.97
N LEU A 50 3.85 -7.00 17.42
CA LEU A 50 4.64 -8.22 17.61
C LEU A 50 4.98 -8.46 19.08
N ARG A 51 5.32 -7.41 19.83
CA ARG A 51 5.54 -7.51 21.28
C ARG A 51 4.27 -7.94 22.01
N ALA A 52 3.12 -7.37 21.67
CA ALA A 52 1.84 -7.77 22.27
C ALA A 52 1.49 -9.22 21.93
N LEU A 53 1.75 -9.69 20.71
CA LEU A 53 1.51 -11.07 20.29
C LEU A 53 2.36 -12.08 21.07
N GLY A 54 3.57 -11.70 21.48
CA GLY A 54 4.48 -12.55 22.27
C GLY A 54 4.31 -12.46 23.78
N GLU A 55 3.38 -11.63 24.28
CA GLU A 55 3.12 -11.48 25.72
C GLU A 55 2.02 -12.44 26.18
N ASP A 56 2.29 -13.29 27.17
CA ASP A 56 1.37 -14.32 27.65
C ASP A 56 0.29 -13.77 28.59
N ASP A 57 0.64 -12.78 29.42
CA ASP A 57 -0.30 -12.16 30.36
C ASP A 57 -1.31 -11.26 29.60
N PRO A 58 -2.62 -11.56 29.67
CA PRO A 58 -3.65 -10.76 29.02
C PRO A 58 -3.66 -9.29 29.45
N ALA A 59 -3.44 -9.00 30.74
CA ALA A 59 -3.49 -7.63 31.26
C ALA A 59 -2.31 -6.81 30.73
N ARG A 60 -1.12 -7.41 30.70
CA ARG A 60 0.09 -6.79 30.14
C ARG A 60 0.01 -6.63 28.63
N ARG A 61 -0.55 -7.62 27.93
CA ARG A 61 -0.82 -7.53 26.49
C ARG A 61 -1.72 -6.36 26.15
N GLU A 62 -2.81 -6.20 26.89
CA GLU A 62 -3.74 -5.09 26.72
C GLU A 62 -3.08 -3.75 27.03
N GLN A 63 -2.25 -3.67 28.08
CA GLN A 63 -1.45 -2.49 28.36
C GLN A 63 -0.51 -2.12 27.18
N ILE A 64 0.17 -3.11 26.58
CA ILE A 64 1.03 -2.89 25.40
C ILE A 64 0.21 -2.31 24.24
N LEU A 65 -0.95 -2.89 23.94
CA LEU A 65 -1.81 -2.43 22.85
C LEU A 65 -2.34 -1.01 23.11
N ASN A 66 -2.74 -0.70 24.34
CA ASN A 66 -3.24 0.62 24.71
C ASN A 66 -2.18 1.72 24.51
N MET A 67 -0.90 1.42 24.77
CA MET A 67 0.21 2.36 24.50
C MET A 67 0.40 2.69 23.02
N LEU A 68 -0.12 1.88 22.09
CA LEU A 68 0.00 2.09 20.65
C LEU A 68 -1.10 2.99 20.07
N THR A 69 -2.17 3.25 20.82
CA THR A 69 -3.34 4.02 20.36
C THR A 69 -2.97 5.37 19.76
N ALA A 70 -2.05 6.10 20.38
CA ALA A 70 -1.61 7.40 19.88
C ALA A 70 -0.87 7.28 18.52
N ALA A 71 -0.08 6.23 18.33
CA ALA A 71 0.59 5.96 17.06
C ALA A 71 -0.39 5.53 15.97
N GLU A 72 -1.43 4.76 16.33
CA GLU A 72 -2.52 4.36 15.41
C GLU A 72 -3.28 5.60 14.89
N GLN A 73 -3.65 6.49 15.80
CA GLN A 73 -4.32 7.75 15.44
C GLN A 73 -3.41 8.65 14.60
N SER A 74 -2.14 8.77 14.98
CA SER A 74 -1.18 9.60 14.24
C SER A 74 -0.95 9.11 12.82
N VAL A 75 -0.80 7.79 12.60
CA VAL A 75 -0.60 7.26 11.25
C VAL A 75 -1.85 7.42 10.39
N ALA A 76 -3.05 7.24 10.97
CA ALA A 76 -4.31 7.47 10.26
C ALA A 76 -4.47 8.94 9.84
N LEU A 77 -4.19 9.89 10.74
CA LEU A 77 -4.27 11.33 10.46
C LEU A 77 -3.26 11.77 9.39
N GLN A 78 -2.01 11.29 9.49
CA GLN A 78 -0.97 11.64 8.53
C GLN A 78 -1.24 11.02 7.16
N PHE A 79 -1.68 9.76 7.11
CA PHE A 79 -2.05 9.13 5.84
C PHE A 79 -3.30 9.76 5.22
N GLY A 80 -4.27 10.21 6.03
CA GLY A 80 -5.42 10.97 5.56
C GLY A 80 -5.05 12.32 4.95
N SER A 81 -4.14 13.05 5.59
CA SER A 81 -3.55 14.29 5.04
C SER A 81 -2.82 14.02 3.73
N PHE A 82 -1.99 12.98 3.69
CA PHE A 82 -1.29 12.53 2.48
C PHE A 82 -2.27 12.24 1.35
N ALA A 83 -3.32 11.45 1.59
CA ALA A 83 -4.29 11.09 0.57
C ALA A 83 -5.04 12.31 0.04
N THR A 84 -5.37 13.26 0.91
CA THR A 84 -6.02 14.53 0.54
C THR A 84 -5.12 15.40 -0.35
N GLU A 85 -3.84 15.50 -0.02
CA GLU A 85 -2.87 16.23 -0.86
C GLU A 85 -2.63 15.53 -2.19
N PHE A 86 -2.45 14.20 -2.17
CA PHE A 86 -2.16 13.40 -3.36
C PHE A 86 -3.34 13.37 -4.34
N ALA A 87 -4.57 13.49 -3.85
CA ALA A 87 -5.78 13.55 -4.68
C ALA A 87 -5.80 14.75 -5.66
N ARG A 88 -4.97 15.78 -5.42
CA ARG A 88 -4.85 16.95 -6.30
C ARG A 88 -4.04 16.70 -7.57
N LEU A 89 -3.34 15.57 -7.67
CA LEU A 89 -2.63 15.19 -8.88
C LEU A 89 -3.60 14.90 -10.02
N ASP A 90 -3.17 15.18 -11.25
CA ASP A 90 -3.93 14.80 -12.43
C ASP A 90 -4.08 13.27 -12.52
N GLU A 91 -5.24 12.82 -13.02
CA GLU A 91 -5.55 11.40 -13.15
C GLU A 91 -4.50 10.63 -13.96
N GLU A 92 -3.98 11.24 -15.02
CA GLU A 92 -2.95 10.63 -15.88
C GLU A 92 -1.68 10.28 -15.10
N GLN A 93 -1.32 11.08 -14.10
CA GLN A 93 -0.13 10.87 -13.27
C GLN A 93 -0.38 9.84 -12.17
N ALA A 94 -1.64 9.65 -11.79
CA ALA A 94 -2.09 8.72 -10.75
C ALA A 94 -2.48 7.33 -11.27
N ARG A 95 -2.59 7.16 -12.59
CA ARG A 95 -3.01 5.88 -13.19
C ARG A 95 -1.99 4.76 -12.96
N VAL A 96 -2.46 3.59 -12.55
CA VAL A 96 -1.66 2.39 -12.27
C VAL A 96 -2.13 1.23 -13.14
N SER A 97 -1.20 0.49 -13.73
CA SER A 97 -1.52 -0.72 -14.50
C SER A 97 -1.91 -1.88 -13.59
N THR A 98 -2.99 -2.59 -13.93
CA THR A 98 -3.42 -3.81 -13.24
C THR A 98 -2.66 -5.05 -13.69
N LEU A 99 -1.87 -4.96 -14.77
CA LEU A 99 -1.04 -6.04 -15.28
C LEU A 99 0.01 -6.47 -14.25
N SER A 100 0.33 -7.76 -14.24
CA SER A 100 1.31 -8.33 -13.30
C SER A 100 2.69 -7.69 -13.45
N MET A 101 3.12 -7.41 -14.68
CA MET A 101 4.41 -6.81 -14.99
C MET A 101 4.27 -5.35 -15.44
N ALA A 102 5.25 -4.52 -15.09
CA ALA A 102 5.34 -3.15 -15.59
C ALA A 102 5.75 -3.15 -17.07
N LEU A 103 4.82 -2.76 -17.93
CA LEU A 103 5.02 -2.51 -19.36
C LEU A 103 5.00 -0.99 -19.62
N PRO A 104 6.00 -0.43 -20.33
CA PRO A 104 5.99 0.97 -20.70
C PRO A 104 4.69 1.35 -21.43
N PHE A 105 4.14 2.52 -21.11
CA PHE A 105 2.91 3.05 -21.72
C PHE A 105 1.63 2.20 -21.52
N ALA A 106 1.65 1.16 -20.69
CA ALA A 106 0.48 0.33 -20.43
C ALA A 106 -0.74 1.15 -20.01
N THR A 107 -0.51 2.21 -19.23
CA THR A 107 -1.58 3.10 -18.74
C THR A 107 -2.23 3.97 -19.82
N ARG A 108 -1.57 4.11 -20.97
CA ARG A 108 -2.08 4.84 -22.15
C ARG A 108 -2.66 3.88 -23.19
N LEU A 109 -2.00 2.74 -23.41
CA LEU A 109 -2.36 1.78 -24.46
C LEU A 109 -3.48 0.82 -24.04
N LEU A 110 -3.59 0.54 -22.74
CA LEU A 110 -4.54 -0.43 -22.18
C LEU A 110 -5.32 0.22 -21.02
N PRO A 111 -6.14 1.27 -21.28
CA PRO A 111 -6.84 2.00 -20.22
C PRO A 111 -7.77 1.11 -19.39
N GLN A 112 -8.33 0.05 -19.97
CA GLN A 112 -9.16 -0.95 -19.27
C GLN A 112 -8.37 -1.82 -18.29
N ALA A 113 -7.03 -1.88 -18.41
CA ALA A 113 -6.16 -2.60 -17.49
C ALA A 113 -5.50 -1.62 -16.50
N THR A 114 -6.26 -0.65 -16.00
CA THR A 114 -5.75 0.37 -15.08
C THR A 114 -6.75 0.76 -14.02
N PHE A 115 -6.25 1.35 -12.93
CA PHE A 115 -7.06 2.03 -11.93
C PHE A 115 -6.39 3.33 -11.50
N ASP A 116 -7.14 4.20 -10.84
CA ASP A 116 -6.64 5.44 -10.26
C ASP A 116 -6.16 5.21 -8.81
N VAL A 117 -4.86 5.42 -8.55
CA VAL A 117 -4.30 5.21 -7.21
C VAL A 117 -4.82 6.23 -6.18
N ARG A 118 -5.29 7.40 -6.61
CA ARG A 118 -5.89 8.40 -5.70
C ARG A 118 -7.05 7.79 -4.94
N GLU A 119 -7.85 6.99 -5.63
CA GLU A 119 -8.99 6.29 -5.02
C GLU A 119 -8.53 5.16 -4.09
N ALA A 120 -7.46 4.44 -4.43
CA ALA A 120 -6.87 3.45 -3.53
C ALA A 120 -6.36 4.10 -2.23
N PHE A 121 -5.68 5.23 -2.31
CA PHE A 121 -5.21 5.98 -1.14
C PHE A 121 -6.36 6.54 -0.31
N ARG A 122 -7.46 6.98 -0.95
CA ARG A 122 -8.67 7.39 -0.24
C ARG A 122 -9.29 6.22 0.55
N ILE A 123 -9.38 5.04 -0.07
CA ILE A 123 -9.87 3.82 0.58
C ILE A 123 -8.99 3.46 1.79
N HIS A 124 -7.67 3.46 1.64
CA HIS A 124 -6.73 3.18 2.73
C HIS A 124 -6.80 4.21 3.85
N ALA A 125 -6.91 5.50 3.53
CA ALA A 125 -7.05 6.55 4.53
C ALA A 125 -8.31 6.36 5.38
N ARG A 126 -9.44 6.04 4.75
CA ARG A 126 -10.68 5.72 5.45
C ARG A 126 -10.52 4.46 6.32
N GLY A 127 -9.97 3.37 5.76
CA GLY A 127 -9.78 2.10 6.49
C GLY A 127 -8.89 2.28 7.72
N LEU A 128 -7.80 3.04 7.61
CA LEU A 128 -6.92 3.37 8.74
C LEU A 128 -7.62 4.22 9.79
N ALA A 129 -8.40 5.22 9.39
CA ALA A 129 -9.17 6.05 10.33
C ALA A 129 -10.21 5.24 11.10
N GLU A 130 -10.99 4.40 10.40
CA GLU A 130 -11.99 3.52 11.02
C GLU A 130 -11.35 2.49 11.96
N ALA A 131 -10.20 1.93 11.57
CA ALA A 131 -9.45 0.98 12.41
C ALA A 131 -8.87 1.67 13.66
N ALA A 132 -8.27 2.86 13.52
CA ALA A 132 -7.72 3.62 14.64
C ALA A 132 -8.80 4.07 15.63
N GLY A 133 -9.97 4.51 15.11
CA GLY A 133 -11.16 4.86 15.90
C GLY A 133 -11.88 3.67 16.52
N ASN A 134 -11.57 2.45 16.07
CA ASN A 134 -12.25 1.22 16.46
C ASN A 134 -13.77 1.25 16.23
N GLU A 135 -14.20 1.77 15.07
CA GLU A 135 -15.63 1.93 14.71
C GLU A 135 -16.41 0.61 14.74
N LEU A 136 -15.71 -0.51 14.51
CA LEU A 136 -16.27 -1.86 14.57
C LEU A 136 -16.27 -2.46 15.99
N GLN A 137 -15.93 -1.69 17.01
CA GLN A 137 -15.91 -2.06 18.44
C GLN A 137 -15.21 -3.41 18.70
N ARG A 138 -14.06 -3.61 18.05
CA ARG A 138 -13.29 -4.84 18.16
C ARG A 138 -12.55 -4.90 19.50
N SER A 139 -12.21 -6.13 19.90
CA SER A 139 -11.23 -6.35 20.96
C SER A 139 -9.90 -5.65 20.60
N PRO A 140 -9.08 -5.23 21.59
CA PRO A 140 -7.79 -4.60 21.30
C PRO A 140 -6.90 -5.43 20.36
N ARG A 141 -6.92 -6.76 20.52
CA ARG A 141 -6.18 -7.69 19.66
C ARG A 141 -6.69 -7.68 18.21
N ASP A 142 -8.00 -7.76 18.01
CA ASP A 142 -8.56 -7.83 16.65
C ASP A 142 -8.53 -6.46 15.96
N LYS A 143 -8.57 -5.36 16.73
CA LYS A 143 -8.26 -4.01 16.26
C LYS A 143 -6.83 -3.95 15.73
N ALA A 144 -5.85 -4.37 16.52
CA ALA A 144 -4.43 -4.40 16.14
C ALA A 144 -4.17 -5.27 14.90
N PHE A 145 -4.83 -6.42 14.81
CA PHE A 145 -4.79 -7.27 13.62
C PHE A 145 -5.33 -6.54 12.39
N THR A 146 -6.50 -5.91 12.49
CA THR A 146 -7.10 -5.17 11.38
C THR A 146 -6.20 -4.00 10.98
N MET A 147 -5.72 -3.21 11.94
CA MET A 147 -4.84 -2.08 11.70
C MET A 147 -3.54 -2.51 11.00
N SER A 148 -2.97 -3.65 11.40
CA SER A 148 -1.81 -4.24 10.72
C SER A 148 -2.11 -4.57 9.26
N ALA A 149 -3.25 -5.21 8.98
CA ALA A 149 -3.65 -5.54 7.61
C ALA A 149 -3.86 -4.29 6.74
N GLU A 150 -4.51 -3.25 7.27
CA GLU A 150 -4.73 -1.97 6.58
C GLU A 150 -3.40 -1.31 6.21
N LEU A 151 -2.46 -1.22 7.17
CA LEU A 151 -1.13 -0.66 6.93
C LEU A 151 -0.35 -1.42 5.86
N LEU A 152 -0.39 -2.76 5.89
CA LEU A 152 0.31 -3.60 4.93
C LEU A 152 -0.30 -3.53 3.53
N LEU A 153 -1.63 -3.47 3.40
CA LEU A 153 -2.29 -3.30 2.11
C LEU A 153 -2.05 -1.90 1.52
N MET A 154 -2.02 -0.88 2.37
CA MET A 154 -1.61 0.48 1.99
C MET A 154 -0.17 0.50 1.46
N GLN A 155 0.78 -0.10 2.20
CA GLN A 155 2.18 -0.20 1.76
C GLN A 155 2.31 -0.97 0.44
N HIS A 156 1.55 -2.07 0.27
CA HIS A 156 1.50 -2.80 -0.99
C HIS A 156 1.04 -1.89 -2.14
N SER A 157 0.00 -1.10 -1.94
CA SER A 157 -0.54 -0.18 -2.96
C SER A 157 0.46 0.92 -3.34
N CYS A 158 1.17 1.48 -2.36
CA CYS A 158 2.30 2.40 -2.59
C CYS A 158 3.39 1.77 -3.46
N HIS A 159 3.75 0.51 -3.20
CA HIS A 159 4.73 -0.22 -4.01
C HIS A 159 4.21 -0.58 -5.40
N TRP A 160 2.92 -0.89 -5.54
CA TRP A 160 2.30 -1.17 -6.83
C TRP A 160 2.34 0.09 -7.69
N PHE A 161 1.97 1.25 -7.14
CA PHE A 161 2.09 2.54 -7.82
C PHE A 161 3.52 2.78 -8.31
N CYS A 162 4.51 2.64 -7.44
CA CYS A 162 5.91 2.89 -7.80
C CYS A 162 6.52 1.87 -8.77
N ARG A 163 5.97 0.65 -8.85
CA ARG A 163 6.57 -0.50 -9.57
C ARG A 163 5.52 -1.24 -10.39
N SER A 164 5.10 -2.42 -9.91
CA SER A 164 4.15 -3.32 -10.55
C SER A 164 3.45 -4.17 -9.49
N LYS A 165 2.31 -4.76 -9.85
CA LYS A 165 1.59 -5.69 -8.96
C LYS A 165 2.47 -6.84 -8.50
N ALA A 166 3.23 -7.45 -9.42
CA ALA A 166 4.12 -8.57 -9.10
C ALA A 166 5.22 -8.15 -8.14
N THR A 167 5.86 -7.00 -8.36
CA THR A 167 6.92 -6.50 -7.46
C THR A 167 6.37 -6.18 -6.07
N ALA A 168 5.22 -5.54 -5.97
CA ALA A 168 4.57 -5.24 -4.70
C ALA A 168 4.18 -6.51 -3.94
N SER A 169 3.60 -7.49 -4.64
CA SER A 169 3.17 -8.76 -4.06
C SER A 169 4.35 -9.62 -3.61
N ALA A 170 5.42 -9.69 -4.42
CA ALA A 170 6.66 -10.38 -4.05
C ALA A 170 7.30 -9.75 -2.81
N ARG A 171 7.35 -8.41 -2.74
CA ARG A 171 7.87 -7.71 -1.56
C ARG A 171 7.04 -7.99 -0.31
N SER A 172 5.71 -7.98 -0.41
CA SER A 172 4.81 -8.33 0.70
C SER A 172 5.09 -9.74 1.21
N LEU A 173 5.19 -10.72 0.31
CA LEU A 173 5.48 -12.10 0.67
C LEU A 173 6.87 -12.24 1.30
N MET A 174 7.90 -11.65 0.71
CA MET A 174 9.27 -11.76 1.21
C MET A 174 9.48 -11.06 2.56
N ARG A 175 8.83 -9.92 2.79
CA ARG A 175 9.05 -9.10 3.98
C ARG A 175 8.14 -9.49 5.14
N HIS A 176 6.87 -9.79 4.83
CA HIS A 176 5.81 -9.98 5.83
C HIS A 176 5.20 -11.38 5.80
N GLN A 177 5.72 -12.27 4.95
CA GLN A 177 5.21 -13.65 4.78
C GLN A 177 3.70 -13.71 4.51
N THR A 178 3.14 -12.63 3.94
CA THR A 178 1.71 -12.50 3.72
C THR A 178 1.44 -12.24 2.23
N PRO A 179 0.79 -13.17 1.51
CA PRO A 179 0.40 -12.96 0.12
C PRO A 179 -0.67 -11.87 0.00
N HIS A 180 -0.72 -11.20 -1.15
CA HIS A 180 -1.65 -10.08 -1.41
C HIS A 180 -3.11 -10.45 -1.15
N GLU A 181 -3.53 -11.65 -1.54
CA GLU A 181 -4.91 -12.12 -1.32
C GLU A 181 -5.25 -12.26 0.17
N GLN A 182 -4.31 -12.75 0.98
CA GLN A 182 -4.49 -12.83 2.42
C GLN A 182 -4.53 -11.44 3.06
N LEU A 183 -3.70 -10.49 2.59
CA LEU A 183 -3.79 -9.10 3.05
C LEU A 183 -5.18 -8.50 2.77
N VAL A 184 -5.65 -8.63 1.53
CA VAL A 184 -6.98 -8.15 1.12
C VAL A 184 -8.10 -8.85 1.90
N ALA A 185 -7.94 -10.13 2.24
CA ALA A 185 -8.92 -10.84 3.06
C ALA A 185 -8.96 -10.33 4.52
N SER A 186 -7.83 -9.84 5.03
CA SER A 186 -7.62 -9.50 6.45
C SER A 186 -7.98 -8.05 6.82
N VAL A 187 -8.13 -7.15 5.85
CA VAL A 187 -8.58 -5.76 6.09
C VAL A 187 -10.06 -5.69 6.48
N ALA A 188 -10.53 -4.51 6.90
CA ALA A 188 -11.93 -4.33 7.25
C ALA A 188 -12.87 -4.64 6.06
N PRO A 189 -14.10 -5.14 6.31
CA PRO A 189 -15.01 -5.52 5.22
C PRO A 189 -15.29 -4.41 4.21
N ALA A 190 -15.41 -3.16 4.67
CA ALA A 190 -15.62 -2.00 3.81
C ALA A 190 -14.40 -1.70 2.92
N THR A 191 -13.19 -1.70 3.51
CA THR A 191 -11.92 -1.56 2.76
C THR A 191 -11.80 -2.65 1.70
N ARG A 192 -12.01 -3.92 2.08
CA ARG A 192 -11.89 -5.06 1.17
C ARG A 192 -12.80 -4.92 -0.05
N ARG A 193 -14.09 -4.63 0.18
CA ARG A 193 -15.08 -4.49 -0.88
C ARG A 193 -14.70 -3.39 -1.86
N ASP A 194 -14.44 -2.20 -1.34
CA ASP A 194 -14.20 -1.02 -2.18
C ASP A 194 -12.84 -1.12 -2.91
N TYR A 195 -11.81 -1.64 -2.23
CA TYR A 195 -10.50 -1.90 -2.84
C TYR A 195 -10.60 -2.93 -3.97
N LEU A 196 -11.32 -4.04 -3.76
CA LEU A 196 -11.51 -5.05 -4.80
C LEU A 196 -12.31 -4.53 -5.99
N ALA A 197 -13.35 -3.72 -5.75
CA ALA A 197 -14.11 -3.08 -6.81
C ALA A 197 -13.22 -2.15 -7.66
N LEU A 198 -12.29 -1.44 -7.04
CA LEU A 198 -11.34 -0.57 -7.73
C LEU A 198 -10.32 -1.34 -8.57
N VAL A 199 -9.68 -2.38 -8.02
CA VAL A 199 -8.51 -3.03 -8.66
C VAL A 199 -8.87 -4.20 -9.58
N LYS A 200 -10.12 -4.67 -9.56
CA LYS A 200 -10.64 -5.72 -10.46
C LYS A 200 -11.56 -5.18 -11.56
N GLY A 201 -11.92 -3.90 -11.50
CA GLY A 201 -12.76 -3.22 -12.48
C GLY A 201 -12.16 -3.27 -13.87
#